data_AF-V4L2S0-F1
#
_entry.id   AF-V4L2S0-F1
#
_cell.length_a   1.000
_cell.length_b   1.000
_cell.length_c   1.000
_cell.angle_alpha   90.00
_cell.angle_beta   90.00
_cell.angle_gamma   90.00
#
_symmetry.space_group_name_H-M   'P 1'
#
loop_
_entity.id
_entity.type
_entity.pdbx_description
1 polymer ?
#
loop_
_entity_poly.entity_id
_entity_poly.type
_entity_poly.pdbx_seq_one_letter_code
_entity_poly.pdbx_strand_id
1 'polypeptide(L)'
;MLIVTAAAPEGSSFDFVSRAFGPKIGVDEISVCGSAHCALAHYWSLKMNKCDFVAYAASRRSGKLKLHFDKEKQRVLLTGMAVTVMKGSVLV
;
A
#
# COMPACT_ATOMS: atom_id res chain seq x y z
N MET A 1 -7.34 -13.30 1.26
CA MET A 1 -6.62 -12.23 0.55
C MET A 1 -5.19 -12.69 0.39
N LEU A 2 -4.63 -12.58 -0.80
CA LEU A 2 -3.24 -12.92 -1.09
C LEU A 2 -2.48 -11.63 -1.37
N ILE A 3 -1.34 -11.42 -0.71
CA ILE A 3 -0.46 -10.28 -0.95
C ILE A 3 0.88 -10.84 -1.42
N VAL A 4 1.34 -10.37 -2.58
CA VAL A 4 2.69 -10.65 -3.08
C VAL A 4 3.50 -9.39 -2.88
N THR A 5 4.67 -9.48 -2.25
CA THR A 5 5.52 -8.32 -1.98
C THR A 5 7.00 -8.68 -2.18
N ALA A 6 7.79 -7.71 -2.59
CA ALA A 6 9.24 -7.84 -2.75
C ALA A 6 9.91 -6.50 -2.42
N ALA A 7 11.19 -6.56 -2.03
CA ALA A 7 12.01 -5.36 -1.94
C ALA A 7 12.11 -4.75 -3.33
N ALA A 8 12.14 -3.42 -3.41
CA ALA A 8 12.34 -2.75 -4.67
C ALA A 8 13.80 -2.94 -5.14
N PRO A 9 14.07 -2.85 -6.46
CA PRO A 9 15.44 -2.88 -6.98
C PRO A 9 16.30 -1.75 -6.40
N GLU A 10 17.62 -1.97 -6.31
CA GLU A 10 18.56 -0.91 -5.96
C GLU A 10 18.43 0.28 -6.92
N GLY A 11 18.51 1.50 -6.38
CA GLY A 11 18.31 2.74 -7.14
C GLY A 11 16.83 3.12 -7.39
N SER A 12 15.88 2.28 -6.98
CA SER A 12 14.45 2.62 -7.01
C SER A 12 14.10 3.75 -6.04
N SER A 13 13.11 4.57 -6.40
CA SER A 13 12.51 5.55 -5.49
C SER A 13 11.54 4.95 -4.46
N PHE A 14 11.37 3.63 -4.49
CA PHE A 14 10.49 2.86 -3.61
C PHE A 14 11.32 1.92 -2.76
N ASP A 15 10.87 1.62 -1.54
CA ASP A 15 11.50 0.64 -0.66
C ASP A 15 11.00 -0.79 -0.95
N PHE A 16 9.70 -0.94 -1.23
CA PHE A 16 9.11 -2.23 -1.59
C PHE A 16 7.94 -2.09 -2.56
N VAL A 17 7.64 -3.18 -3.25
CA VAL A 17 6.51 -3.32 -4.16
C VAL A 17 5.49 -4.32 -3.62
N SER A 18 4.21 -4.15 -3.98
CA SER A 18 3.16 -5.10 -3.61
C SER A 18 2.08 -5.27 -4.67
N ARG A 19 1.45 -6.45 -4.69
CA ARG A 19 0.20 -6.75 -5.41
C ARG A 19 -0.76 -7.46 -4.46
N ALA A 20 -2.06 -7.15 -4.56
CA ALA A 20 -3.07 -7.70 -3.66
C ALA A 20 -4.23 -8.31 -4.44
N PHE A 21 -4.58 -9.56 -4.11
CA PHE A 21 -5.60 -10.35 -4.78
C PHE A 21 -6.70 -10.78 -3.79
N GLY A 22 -7.96 -10.65 -4.22
CA GLY A 22 -9.15 -10.86 -3.38
C GLY A 22 -10.17 -11.83 -3.97
N PRO A 23 -9.80 -13.05 -4.43
CA PRO A 23 -10.74 -13.93 -5.11
C PRO A 23 -11.94 -14.33 -4.23
N LYS A 24 -11.72 -14.43 -2.90
CA LYS A 24 -12.79 -14.73 -1.93
C LYS A 24 -13.89 -13.64 -1.84
N ILE A 25 -13.60 -12.42 -2.30
CA ILE A 25 -14.56 -11.30 -2.32
C ILE A 25 -14.96 -10.92 -3.76
N GLY A 26 -14.69 -11.80 -4.74
CA GLY A 26 -15.03 -11.56 -6.14
C GLY A 26 -14.17 -10.49 -6.82
N VAL A 27 -12.99 -10.17 -6.27
CA VAL A 27 -12.07 -9.18 -6.85
C VAL A 27 -10.77 -9.87 -7.25
N ASP A 28 -10.52 -9.98 -8.55
CA ASP A 28 -9.30 -10.60 -9.08
C ASP A 28 -8.05 -9.91 -8.53
N GLU A 29 -7.93 -8.59 -8.76
CA GLU A 29 -6.82 -7.77 -8.25
C GLU A 29 -7.33 -6.43 -7.71
N ILE A 30 -6.89 -6.09 -6.51
CA ILE A 30 -7.20 -4.82 -5.85
C ILE A 30 -6.15 -3.79 -6.30
N SER A 31 -6.59 -2.65 -6.86
CA SER A 31 -5.67 -1.66 -7.43
C SER A 31 -4.65 -1.14 -6.41
N VAL A 32 -5.13 -0.65 -5.26
CA VAL A 32 -4.30 -0.25 -4.12
C VAL A 32 -5.04 -0.66 -2.87
N CYS A 33 -4.48 -1.58 -2.09
CA CYS A 33 -5.11 -2.06 -0.86
C CYS A 33 -4.42 -1.41 0.36
N GLY A 34 -5.03 -0.39 0.96
CA GLY A 34 -4.44 0.33 2.10
C GLY A 34 -4.24 -0.55 3.33
N SER A 35 -5.23 -1.39 3.66
CA SER A 35 -5.14 -2.33 4.79
C SER A 35 -4.02 -3.35 4.64
N ALA A 36 -3.71 -3.79 3.40
CA ALA A 36 -2.54 -4.63 3.12
C ALA A 36 -1.25 -3.95 3.61
N HIS A 37 -1.13 -2.64 3.39
CA HIS A 37 0.07 -1.89 3.71
C HIS A 37 0.25 -1.64 5.20
N CYS A 38 -0.80 -1.72 6.01
CA CYS A 38 -0.66 -1.76 7.47
C CYS A 38 0.12 -3.01 7.91
N ALA A 39 -0.17 -4.17 7.33
CA ALA A 39 0.58 -5.40 7.63
C ALA A 39 2.00 -5.37 7.03
N LEU A 40 2.13 -4.86 5.79
CA LEU A 40 3.42 -4.78 5.11
C LEU A 40 4.40 -3.80 5.75
N ALA A 41 3.93 -2.67 6.29
CA ALA A 41 4.79 -1.71 6.99
C ALA A 41 5.48 -2.36 8.18
N HIS A 42 4.75 -3.12 9.00
CA HIS A 42 5.35 -3.88 10.10
C HIS A 42 6.32 -4.95 9.58
N TYR A 43 5.90 -5.77 8.60
CA TYR A 43 6.75 -6.81 8.02
C TYR A 43 8.08 -6.28 7.48
N TRP A 44 8.04 -5.22 6.67
CA TRP A 44 9.24 -4.62 6.10
C TRP A 44 10.06 -3.85 7.13
N SER A 45 9.45 -3.33 8.20
CA SER A 45 10.20 -2.71 9.31
C SER A 45 11.17 -3.67 9.98
N LEU A 46 10.76 -4.92 10.16
CA LEU A 46 11.62 -5.95 10.74
C LEU A 46 12.71 -6.38 9.76
N LYS A 47 12.41 -6.43 8.46
CA LYS A 47 13.36 -6.88 7.43
C LYS A 47 14.40 -5.84 7.03
N MET A 48 14.02 -4.57 6.96
CA MET A 48 14.86 -3.47 6.50
C MET A 48 15.38 -2.59 7.64
N ASN A 49 14.99 -2.90 8.89
CA ASN A 49 15.33 -2.11 10.08
C ASN A 49 15.01 -0.60 9.91
N LYS A 50 13.83 -0.30 9.38
CA LYS A 50 13.36 1.06 9.04
C LYS A 50 11.90 1.23 9.42
N CYS A 51 11.43 2.46 9.69
CA CYS A 51 10.02 2.72 10.00
C CYS A 51 9.28 3.48 8.89
N ASP A 52 10.00 4.25 8.07
CA ASP A 52 9.44 5.05 6.99
C ASP A 52 9.61 4.34 5.64
N PHE A 53 8.53 4.18 4.90
CA PHE A 53 8.55 3.48 3.61
C PHE A 53 7.84 4.27 2.52
N VAL A 54 8.37 4.15 1.31
CA VAL A 54 7.70 4.52 0.07
C VAL A 54 7.38 3.22 -0.67
N ALA A 55 6.11 2.83 -0.67
CA ALA A 55 5.64 1.60 -1.26
C ALA A 55 5.00 1.85 -2.63
N TYR A 56 5.19 0.90 -3.55
CA TYR A 56 4.53 0.88 -4.85
C TYR A 56 3.56 -0.29 -4.96
N ALA A 57 2.27 0.00 -5.11
CA ALA A 57 1.26 -0.98 -5.46
C ALA A 57 1.32 -1.22 -6.98
N ALA A 58 1.83 -2.37 -7.40
CA ALA A 58 2.12 -2.72 -8.79
C ALA A 58 0.93 -3.38 -9.52
N SER A 59 -0.28 -2.89 -9.27
CA SER A 59 -1.46 -3.28 -10.05
C SER A 59 -1.50 -2.53 -11.39
N ARG A 60 -2.44 -2.89 -12.28
CA ARG A 60 -2.65 -2.18 -13.56
C ARG A 60 -2.86 -0.67 -13.41
N ARG A 61 -3.57 -0.23 -12.37
CA ARG A 61 -3.81 1.21 -12.10
C ARG A 61 -2.69 1.86 -11.31
N SER A 62 -1.88 1.04 -10.65
CA SER A 62 -0.77 1.42 -9.78
C SER A 62 -1.14 2.34 -8.61
N GLY A 63 -0.21 2.51 -7.67
CA GLY A 63 -0.35 3.52 -6.62
C GLY A 63 0.92 3.68 -5.81
N LYS A 64 1.18 4.91 -5.37
CA LYS A 64 2.28 5.24 -4.45
C LYS A 64 1.72 5.52 -3.07
N LEU A 65 2.29 4.87 -2.07
CA LEU A 65 1.95 5.07 -0.66
C LEU A 65 3.20 5.46 0.12
N LYS A 66 3.07 6.41 1.04
CA LYS A 66 4.04 6.66 2.10
C LYS A 66 3.51 6.03 3.38
N LEU A 67 4.37 5.32 4.10
CA LEU A 67 4.03 4.59 5.31
C LEU A 67 4.98 5.01 6.42
N HIS A 68 4.46 5.20 7.62
CA HIS A 68 5.27 5.32 8.83
C HIS A 68 4.76 4.32 9.87
N PHE A 69 5.61 3.39 10.30
CA PHE A 69 5.31 2.49 11.39
C PHE A 69 5.79 3.06 12.73
N ASP A 70 4.85 3.55 13.52
CA ASP A 70 5.06 3.98 14.90
C ASP A 70 5.12 2.74 15.80
N LYS A 71 6.34 2.35 16.18
CA LYS A 71 6.62 1.17 17.02
C LYS A 71 6.06 1.32 18.43
N GLU A 72 6.02 2.53 18.98
CA GLU A 72 5.55 2.74 20.36
C GLU A 72 4.03 2.60 20.43
N LYS A 73 3.33 3.20 19.47
CA LYS A 73 1.86 3.17 19.42
C LYS A 73 1.30 1.94 18.70
N GLN A 74 2.18 1.10 18.12
CA GLN A 74 1.80 -0.05 17.28
C GLN A 74 0.82 0.37 16.18
N ARG A 75 1.11 1.49 15.50
CA ARG A 75 0.26 2.10 14.49
C ARG A 75 1.01 2.37 13.19
N VAL A 76 0.29 2.26 12.08
CA VAL A 76 0.81 2.61 10.76
C VAL A 76 0.06 3.84 10.26
N LEU A 77 0.81 4.90 9.97
CA LEU A 77 0.29 6.05 9.24
C LEU A 77 0.45 5.77 7.75
N LEU A 78 -0.67 5.80 7.02
CA LEU A 78 -0.71 5.72 5.56
C LEU A 78 -0.95 7.10 4.97
N THR A 79 -0.17 7.49 3.97
CA THR A 79 -0.38 8.73 3.22
C THR A 79 -0.29 8.45 1.73
N GLY A 80 -1.21 9.05 0.97
CA GLY A 80 -1.25 8.96 -0.48
C GLY A 80 -1.86 10.21 -1.09
N MET A 81 -1.61 10.44 -2.37
CA MET A 81 -2.24 11.52 -3.12
C MET A 81 -3.63 11.07 -3.58
N ALA A 82 -4.58 12.00 -3.58
CA ALA A 82 -5.91 11.80 -4.13
C ALA A 82 -6.15 12.77 -5.29
N VAL A 83 -6.94 12.33 -6.28
CA VAL A 83 -7.37 13.15 -7.40
C VAL A 83 -8.87 12.97 -7.56
N THR A 84 -9.62 14.09 -7.62
CA THR A 84 -11.05 14.06 -7.91
C THR A 84 -11.27 13.72 -9.38
N VAL A 85 -11.89 12.57 -9.65
CA VAL A 85 -12.19 12.11 -11.03
C VAL A 85 -13.54 12.63 -11.53
N MET A 86 -14.51 12.78 -10.64
CA MET A 86 -15.86 13.24 -10.96
C MET A 86 -16.43 14.03 -9.77
N LYS A 87 -17.19 15.08 -10.07
CA LYS A 87 -17.94 15.87 -9.10
C LYS A 87 -19.36 16.06 -9.61
N GLY A 88 -20.36 15.85 -8.76
CA GLY A 88 -21.77 15.97 -9.11
C GLY A 88 -22.67 15.99 -7.87
N SER A 89 -23.97 15.91 -8.07
CA SER A 89 -25.00 15.87 -7.03
C SER A 89 -25.81 14.58 -7.13
N VAL A 90 -26.21 14.01 -5.99
CA VAL A 90 -27.14 12.88 -5.91
C VAL A 90 -28.44 13.42 -5.31
N LEU A 91 -29.56 13.18 -5.99
CA LEU A 91 -30.89 13.47 -5.44
C LEU A 91 -31.27 12.31 -4.51
N VAL A 92 -31.64 12.65 -3.29
CA VAL A 92 -32.09 11.72 -2.24
C VAL A 92 -33.55 11.95 -1.93
#